data_AF-A0A061I591-F1
#
_entry.id   AF-A0A061I591-F1
#
_cell.length_a   1.000
_cell.length_b   1.000
_cell.length_c   1.000
_cell.angle_alpha   90.00
_cell.angle_beta   90.00
_cell.angle_gamma   90.00
#
_symmetry.space_group_name_H-M   'P 1'
#
loop_
_entity.id
_entity.type
_entity.pdbx_description
1 polymer ?
#
loop_
_entity_poly.entity_id
_entity_poly.type
_entity_poly.pdbx_seq_one_letter_code
_entity_poly.pdbx_strand_id
1 'polypeptide(L)'
;MCKQKWMQISHNLSKSRTLSELVLEAFELIKEPHKTKTVKKHPDFPKRPLTANLRFYKEQRAKYSKMYPKYNNVQLTKFLAEKYKQLPEEIKEKYIQDFQKEKQDFQEKLSKFRETYSSVEHSKKSVMPRNHQTAGSKKSQGDRKRVKSPLKTEIPKTFPPVVKFLGEPKKPPMNGYHKFHQDSWSSQELHHLPLRQRWVEISRQWQRVSQNMKEQYNIQAE
;
A
#
# COMPACT_ATOMS: atom_id res chain seq x y z
N MET A 1 22.44 -22.27 19.34
CA MET A 1 21.04 -22.38 19.79
C MET A 1 20.45 -21.04 20.27
N CYS A 2 20.95 -20.39 21.32
CA CYS A 2 20.31 -19.20 21.90
C CYS A 2 20.31 -17.95 21.00
N LYS A 3 21.40 -17.68 20.28
CA LYS A 3 21.51 -16.51 19.37
C LYS A 3 20.50 -16.53 18.22
N GLN A 4 20.23 -17.71 17.65
CA GLN A 4 19.22 -17.87 16.58
C GLN A 4 17.79 -17.70 17.11
N LYS A 5 17.50 -18.23 18.31
CA LYS A 5 16.20 -18.00 18.97
C LYS A 5 15.99 -16.52 19.30
N TRP A 6 17.02 -15.82 19.79
CA TRP A 6 16.96 -14.39 20.06
C TRP A 6 16.69 -13.55 18.80
N MET A 7 17.32 -13.90 17.67
CA MET A 7 17.07 -13.25 16.37
C MET A 7 15.65 -13.50 15.86
N GLN A 8 15.08 -14.69 16.09
CA GLN A 8 13.68 -14.97 15.76
C GLN A 8 12.71 -14.22 16.67
N ILE A 9 13.00 -14.13 17.98
CA ILE A 9 12.20 -13.41 18.96
C ILE A 9 12.25 -11.90 18.66
N SER A 10 13.42 -11.32 18.39
CA SER A 10 13.56 -9.90 18.05
C SER A 10 12.87 -9.54 16.72
N HIS A 11 12.94 -10.44 15.74
CA HIS A 11 12.23 -10.28 14.47
C HIS A 11 10.70 -10.43 14.59
N ASN A 12 10.20 -11.09 15.63
CA ASN A 12 8.76 -11.15 15.91
C ASN A 12 8.31 -10.01 16.84
N LEU A 13 9.17 -9.54 17.74
CA LEU A 13 8.97 -8.33 18.55
C LEU A 13 8.87 -7.08 17.67
N SER A 14 9.59 -7.01 16.55
CA SER A 14 9.44 -5.92 15.57
C SER A 14 8.20 -6.04 14.67
N LYS A 15 7.49 -7.17 14.73
CA LYS A 15 6.21 -7.40 14.01
C LYS A 15 4.99 -7.11 14.86
N SER A 16 5.06 -7.35 16.17
CA SER A 16 4.02 -6.95 17.12
C SER A 16 4.32 -5.55 17.65
N ARG A 17 3.47 -4.58 17.33
CA ARG A 17 3.58 -3.23 17.90
C ARG A 17 3.55 -3.32 19.42
N THR A 18 4.45 -2.61 20.08
CA THR A 18 4.43 -2.52 21.55
C THR A 18 3.23 -1.69 22.00
N LEU A 19 2.72 -1.92 23.21
CA LEU A 19 1.59 -1.15 23.75
C LEU A 19 1.90 0.36 23.74
N SER A 20 3.15 0.75 24.01
CA SER A 20 3.60 2.14 23.92
C SER A 20 3.50 2.68 22.49
N GLU A 21 3.89 1.92 21.47
CA GLU A 21 3.72 2.30 20.06
C GLU A 21 2.24 2.44 19.68
N LEU A 22 1.37 1.54 20.16
CA LEU A 22 -0.07 1.61 19.94
C LEU A 22 -0.69 2.84 20.60
N VAL A 23 -0.27 3.16 21.82
CA VAL A 23 -0.74 4.33 22.57
C VAL A 23 -0.25 5.62 21.90
N LEU A 24 1.02 5.70 21.50
CA LEU A 24 1.56 6.85 20.76
C LEU A 24 0.85 7.05 19.42
N GLU A 25 0.58 5.98 18.68
CA GLU A 25 -0.22 6.04 17.46
C GLU A 25 -1.64 6.51 17.77
N ALA A 26 -2.30 5.97 18.79
CA ALA A 26 -3.63 6.41 19.20
C ALA A 26 -3.65 7.91 19.54
N PHE A 27 -2.65 8.42 20.26
CA PHE A 27 -2.49 9.85 20.52
C PHE A 27 -2.25 10.67 19.25
N GLU A 28 -1.42 10.19 18.31
CA GLU A 28 -1.23 10.84 17.01
C GLU A 28 -2.53 10.88 16.19
N LEU A 29 -3.34 9.82 16.24
CA LEU A 29 -4.63 9.76 15.56
C LEU A 29 -5.67 10.67 16.23
N ILE A 30 -5.65 10.82 17.55
CA ILE A 30 -6.52 11.77 18.29
C ILE A 30 -6.12 13.22 17.97
N LYS A 31 -4.81 13.50 17.86
CA LYS A 31 -4.28 14.84 17.55
C LYS A 31 -4.50 15.24 16.09
N GLU A 32 -4.46 14.28 15.16
CA GLU A 32 -4.62 14.51 13.73
C GLU A 32 -5.53 13.46 13.07
N PRO A 33 -6.84 13.42 13.39
CA PRO A 33 -7.77 12.39 12.91
C PRO A 33 -7.86 12.35 11.38
N HIS A 34 -7.60 13.49 10.71
CA HIS A 34 -7.58 13.63 9.25
C HIS A 34 -6.40 12.92 8.56
N LYS A 35 -5.38 12.47 9.29
CA LYS A 35 -4.25 11.73 8.71
C LYS A 35 -4.52 10.23 8.61
N THR A 36 -5.52 9.73 9.33
CA THR A 36 -5.94 8.33 9.28
C THR A 36 -6.32 7.91 7.85
N LYS A 37 -6.00 6.66 7.50
CA LYS A 37 -6.37 6.11 6.18
C LYS A 37 -7.89 5.96 6.01
N THR A 38 -8.64 5.93 7.11
CA THR A 38 -10.10 5.82 7.16
C THR A 38 -10.77 7.15 6.82
N VAL A 39 -10.35 8.26 7.43
CA VAL A 39 -10.92 9.59 7.15
C VAL A 39 -10.67 10.04 5.70
N LYS A 40 -9.49 9.73 5.14
CA LYS A 40 -9.18 10.02 3.73
C LYS A 40 -10.05 9.24 2.72
N LYS A 41 -10.71 8.15 3.16
CA LYS A 41 -11.62 7.34 2.33
C LYS A 41 -13.08 7.75 2.50
N HIS A 42 -13.38 8.69 3.40
CA HIS A 42 -14.74 9.17 3.59
C HIS A 42 -15.26 9.80 2.29
N PRO A 43 -16.51 9.52 1.86
CA PRO A 43 -17.06 10.04 0.61
C PRO A 43 -17.03 11.57 0.53
N ASP A 44 -17.28 12.24 1.66
CA ASP A 44 -17.27 13.71 1.75
C ASP A 44 -15.88 14.33 1.97
N PHE A 45 -14.81 13.52 2.07
CA PHE A 45 -13.46 14.05 2.23
C PHE A 45 -13.05 14.77 0.93
N PRO A 46 -12.69 16.06 1.00
CA PRO A 46 -12.37 16.80 -0.22
C PRO A 46 -11.12 16.21 -0.90
N LYS A 47 -11.16 16.10 -2.23
CA LYS A 47 -10.02 15.62 -3.03
C LYS A 47 -9.01 16.73 -3.22
N ARG A 48 -7.71 16.38 -3.26
CA ARG A 48 -6.65 17.37 -3.51
C ARG A 48 -6.81 17.98 -4.92
N PRO A 49 -6.63 19.30 -5.05
CA PRO A 49 -6.67 19.97 -6.34
C PRO A 49 -5.50 19.51 -7.22
N LEU A 50 -5.70 19.55 -8.54
CA LEU A 50 -4.66 19.16 -9.50
C LEU A 50 -3.64 20.28 -9.64
N THR A 51 -2.35 19.96 -9.62
CA THR A 51 -1.30 20.94 -9.92
C THR A 51 -1.40 21.41 -11.38
N ALA A 52 -0.88 22.61 -11.66
CA ALA A 52 -0.92 23.21 -13.00
C ALA A 52 -0.46 22.25 -14.13
N ASN A 53 0.69 21.58 -13.94
CA ASN A 53 1.20 20.58 -14.89
C ASN A 53 0.25 19.37 -15.06
N LEU A 54 -0.32 18.87 -13.95
CA LEU A 54 -1.22 17.72 -14.02
C LEU A 54 -2.57 18.08 -14.69
N ARG A 55 -3.02 19.32 -14.54
CA ARG A 55 -4.20 19.88 -15.22
C ARG A 55 -3.98 19.92 -16.73
N PHE A 56 -2.85 20.49 -17.17
CA PHE A 56 -2.41 20.45 -18.56
C PHE A 56 -2.31 19.03 -19.10
N TYR A 57 -1.67 18.12 -18.36
CA TYR A 57 -1.54 16.72 -18.76
C TYR A 57 -2.91 16.06 -18.97
N LYS A 58 -3.87 16.28 -18.07
CA LYS A 58 -5.22 15.70 -18.17
C LYS A 58 -5.94 16.16 -19.44
N GLU A 59 -5.83 17.44 -19.79
CA GLU A 59 -6.47 18.01 -20.97
C GLU A 59 -5.81 17.55 -22.28
N GLN A 60 -4.48 17.49 -22.30
CA GLN A 60 -3.73 17.20 -23.53
C GLN A 60 -3.50 15.71 -23.78
N ARG A 61 -3.49 14.86 -22.74
CA ARG A 61 -3.18 13.43 -22.89
C ARG A 61 -4.04 12.75 -23.95
N ALA A 62 -5.35 13.00 -23.97
CA ALA A 62 -6.24 12.38 -24.93
C ALA A 62 -5.91 12.79 -26.39
N LYS A 63 -5.56 14.06 -26.62
CA LYS A 63 -5.17 14.57 -27.93
C LYS A 63 -3.84 13.96 -28.39
N TYR A 64 -2.84 13.97 -27.52
CA TYR A 64 -1.52 13.43 -27.84
C TYR A 64 -1.52 11.91 -27.94
N SER A 65 -2.37 11.20 -27.18
CA SER A 65 -2.53 9.75 -27.32
C SER A 65 -3.10 9.36 -28.69
N LYS A 66 -3.96 10.20 -29.28
CA LYS A 66 -4.50 9.99 -30.64
C LYS A 66 -3.48 10.34 -31.73
N MET A 67 -2.69 11.40 -31.53
CA MET A 67 -1.63 11.77 -32.48
C MET A 67 -0.43 10.81 -32.45
N TYR A 68 -0.16 10.22 -31.30
CA TYR A 68 0.98 9.34 -31.08
C TYR A 68 0.54 7.95 -30.58
N PRO A 69 -0.23 7.19 -31.38
CA PRO A 69 -0.76 5.88 -30.96
C PRO A 69 0.34 4.83 -30.74
N LYS A 70 1.54 5.04 -31.32
CA LYS A 70 2.71 4.18 -31.14
C LYS A 70 3.43 4.39 -29.80
N TYR A 71 3.20 5.52 -29.12
CA TYR A 71 3.91 5.85 -27.88
C TYR A 71 3.28 5.11 -26.69
N ASN A 72 4.13 4.53 -25.84
CA ASN A 72 3.69 3.99 -24.56
C ASN A 72 3.33 5.14 -23.59
N ASN A 73 2.40 4.91 -22.66
CA ASN A 73 1.95 5.88 -21.65
C ASN A 73 3.10 6.55 -20.89
N VAL A 74 4.18 5.82 -20.57
CA VAL A 74 5.36 6.37 -19.89
C VAL A 74 6.08 7.38 -20.77
N GLN A 75 6.26 7.06 -22.06
CA GLN A 75 6.90 7.95 -23.03
C GLN A 75 6.02 9.19 -23.29
N LEU A 76 4.71 8.99 -23.43
CA LEU A 76 3.73 10.06 -23.60
C LEU A 76 3.74 11.05 -22.42
N THR A 77 3.88 10.52 -21.20
CA THR A 77 3.93 11.35 -19.98
C THR A 77 5.21 12.18 -19.90
N LYS A 78 6.36 11.58 -20.23
CA LYS A 78 7.62 12.34 -20.32
C LYS A 78 7.55 13.43 -21.38
N PHE A 79 7.01 13.10 -22.54
CA PHE A 79 6.85 14.04 -23.64
C PHE A 79 5.93 15.22 -23.27
N LEU A 80 4.77 14.95 -22.65
CA LEU A 80 3.86 16.00 -22.20
C LEU A 80 4.45 16.87 -21.09
N ALA A 81 5.22 16.28 -20.17
CA ALA A 81 5.91 17.06 -19.14
C ALA A 81 6.96 18.02 -19.75
N GLU A 82 7.66 17.59 -20.80
CA GLU A 82 8.60 18.45 -21.51
C GLU A 82 7.89 19.54 -22.32
N LYS A 83 6.77 19.21 -22.97
CA LYS A 83 5.90 20.20 -23.62
C LYS A 83 5.38 21.24 -22.63
N TYR A 84 5.00 20.84 -21.41
CA TYR A 84 4.57 21.77 -20.38
C TYR A 84 5.67 22.77 -20.00
N LYS A 85 6.94 22.33 -19.88
CA LYS A 85 8.06 23.24 -19.60
C LYS A 85 8.29 24.25 -20.72
N GLN A 86 8.07 23.85 -21.96
CA GLN A 86 8.22 24.69 -23.15
C GLN A 86 7.02 25.62 -23.42
N LEU A 87 5.92 25.51 -22.66
CA LEU A 87 4.77 26.40 -22.83
C LEU A 87 5.13 27.86 -22.53
N PRO A 88 4.49 28.82 -23.23
CA PRO A 88 4.53 30.24 -22.87
C PRO A 88 4.09 30.46 -21.43
N GLU A 89 4.71 31.44 -20.76
CA GLU A 89 4.45 31.71 -19.35
C GLU A 89 3.01 32.17 -19.10
N GLU A 90 2.41 32.92 -20.03
CA GLU A 90 1.00 33.36 -19.98
C GLU A 90 0.03 32.17 -19.84
N ILE A 91 0.28 31.10 -20.60
CA ILE A 91 -0.56 29.90 -20.57
C ILE A 91 -0.32 29.11 -19.27
N LYS A 92 0.94 29.02 -18.82
CA LYS A 92 1.27 28.38 -17.53
C LYS A 92 0.64 29.12 -16.36
N GLU A 93 0.69 30.45 -16.39
CA GLU A 93 0.16 31.30 -15.34
C GLU A 93 -1.33 31.08 -15.15
N LYS A 94 -2.09 30.94 -16.24
CA LYS A 94 -3.51 30.54 -16.16
C LYS A 94 -3.72 29.25 -15.37
N TYR A 95 -2.94 28.20 -15.66
CA TYR A 95 -3.02 26.94 -14.92
C TYR A 95 -2.57 27.06 -13.46
N ILE A 96 -1.62 27.95 -13.17
CA ILE A 96 -1.14 28.23 -11.81
C ILE A 96 -2.23 28.96 -11.02
N GLN A 97 -2.86 29.98 -11.60
CA GLN A 97 -3.96 30.72 -10.98
C GLN A 97 -5.16 29.81 -10.71
N ASP A 98 -5.54 28.97 -11.68
CA ASP A 98 -6.58 27.96 -11.49
C ASP A 98 -6.26 27.00 -10.34
N PHE A 99 -5.01 26.53 -10.24
CA PHE A 99 -4.56 25.70 -9.13
C PHE A 99 -4.62 26.43 -7.79
N GLN A 100 -4.22 27.70 -7.74
CA GLN A 100 -4.27 28.51 -6.51
C GLN A 100 -5.71 28.68 -6.03
N LYS A 101 -6.65 28.96 -6.94
CA LYS A 101 -8.08 29.06 -6.64
C LYS A 101 -8.64 27.74 -6.11
N GLU A 102 -8.44 26.63 -6.83
CA GLU A 102 -8.91 25.31 -6.37
C GLU A 102 -8.26 24.89 -5.03
N LYS A 103 -7.03 25.35 -4.76
CA LYS A 103 -6.35 25.12 -3.49
C LYS A 103 -7.01 25.87 -2.34
N GLN A 104 -7.48 27.09 -2.55
CA GLN A 104 -8.27 27.83 -1.56
C GLN A 104 -9.60 27.12 -1.30
N ASP A 105 -10.35 26.78 -2.36
CA ASP A 105 -11.61 26.03 -2.25
C ASP A 105 -11.43 24.69 -1.51
N PHE A 106 -10.33 23.99 -1.78
CA PHE A 106 -9.98 22.75 -1.08
C PHE A 106 -9.74 22.99 0.41
N GLN A 107 -9.03 24.06 0.77
CA GLN A 107 -8.78 24.41 2.17
C GLN A 107 -10.09 24.73 2.89
N GLU A 108 -10.99 25.49 2.28
CA GLU A 108 -12.31 25.80 2.85
C GLU A 108 -13.17 24.55 3.03
N LYS A 109 -13.28 23.70 2.00
CA LYS A 109 -14.01 22.42 2.08
C LYS A 109 -13.42 21.52 3.15
N LEU A 110 -12.09 21.50 3.28
CA LEU A 110 -11.43 20.74 4.31
C LEU A 110 -11.77 21.29 5.69
N SER A 111 -11.75 22.60 5.91
CA SER A 111 -12.16 23.22 7.18
C SER A 111 -13.61 22.89 7.53
N LYS A 112 -14.55 23.02 6.58
CA LYS A 112 -15.96 22.64 6.78
C LYS A 112 -16.10 21.16 7.15
N PHE A 113 -15.40 20.28 6.43
CA PHE A 113 -15.37 18.85 6.75
C PHE A 113 -14.83 18.62 8.17
N ARG A 114 -13.81 19.37 8.61
CA ARG A 114 -13.32 19.29 9.99
C ARG A 114 -14.39 19.69 10.98
N GLU A 115 -15.08 20.80 10.77
CA GLU A 115 -16.12 21.29 11.67
C GLU A 115 -17.28 20.29 11.79
N THR A 116 -17.80 19.79 10.67
CA THR A 116 -18.94 18.85 10.65
C THR A 116 -18.61 17.51 11.30
N TYR A 117 -17.40 16.98 11.06
CA TYR A 117 -17.02 15.64 11.52
C TYR A 117 -16.16 15.63 12.81
N SER A 118 -15.72 16.80 13.32
CA SER A 118 -15.01 16.91 14.61
C SER A 118 -15.95 16.79 15.82
N SER A 119 -17.26 16.97 15.65
CA SER A 119 -18.21 17.00 16.77
C SER A 119 -18.84 15.63 17.09
N VAL A 120 -18.79 14.65 16.17
CA VAL A 120 -19.61 13.43 16.28
C VAL A 120 -18.86 12.20 16.82
N GLU A 121 -17.53 12.22 16.90
CA GLU A 121 -16.71 11.05 17.30
C GLU A 121 -16.34 11.00 18.80
N HIS A 122 -17.04 11.70 19.70
CA HIS A 122 -16.84 11.56 21.16
C HIS A 122 -18.03 10.96 21.91
N SER A 123 -19.06 10.49 21.19
CA SER A 123 -20.15 9.73 21.81
C SER A 123 -20.00 8.23 21.56
N LYS A 124 -20.03 7.46 22.64
CA LYS A 124 -20.09 5.98 22.73
C LYS A 124 -18.75 5.24 22.81
N LYS A 125 -18.14 5.25 24.01
CA LYS A 125 -18.39 4.20 25.03
C LYS A 125 -17.78 4.62 26.38
N SER A 126 -18.68 4.88 27.32
CA SER A 126 -18.41 5.02 28.75
C SER A 126 -18.05 3.66 29.36
N VAL A 127 -16.87 3.54 29.96
CA VAL A 127 -16.66 2.85 31.24
C VAL A 127 -15.49 3.56 31.95
N MET A 128 -15.79 4.31 33.00
CA MET A 128 -14.86 4.82 34.01
C MET A 128 -14.70 3.77 35.14
N PRO A 129 -13.83 3.96 36.16
CA PRO A 129 -12.44 4.43 36.14
C PRO A 129 -11.54 3.63 37.13
N ARG A 130 -10.21 3.74 37.04
CA ARG A 130 -9.39 3.62 38.27
C ARG A 130 -8.11 4.44 38.26
N ASN A 131 -8.03 5.25 39.30
CA ASN A 131 -7.01 6.19 39.75
C ASN A 131 -5.57 5.69 39.70
N HIS A 132 -4.61 6.59 39.44
CA HIS A 132 -3.63 7.15 40.40
C HIS A 132 -2.78 8.20 39.62
N GLN A 133 -3.06 9.50 39.81
CA GLN A 133 -2.24 10.46 40.59
C GLN A 133 -0.80 10.65 40.06
N THR A 134 -0.57 11.68 39.25
CA THR A 134 0.04 12.99 39.59
C THR A 134 1.58 13.00 39.69
N ALA A 135 2.23 13.60 38.69
CA ALA A 135 3.45 14.43 38.76
C ALA A 135 3.96 14.59 37.31
N GLY A 136 4.39 15.72 36.77
CA GLY A 136 4.61 17.07 37.26
C GLY A 136 5.15 17.85 36.05
N SER A 137 4.67 19.08 35.87
CA SER A 137 5.04 20.00 34.79
C SER A 137 6.55 20.20 34.64
N LYS A 138 7.02 20.40 33.39
CA LYS A 138 7.97 21.49 33.06
C LYS A 138 7.92 21.81 31.55
N LYS A 139 7.70 23.10 31.28
CA LYS A 139 7.59 23.77 29.99
C LYS A 139 8.96 24.05 29.35
N SER A 140 8.92 24.33 28.03
CA SER A 140 9.77 25.26 27.25
C SER A 140 11.25 24.88 27.13
N GLN A 141 11.99 25.08 26.05
CA GLN A 141 11.89 25.90 24.84
C GLN A 141 12.99 25.42 23.88
N GLY A 142 12.88 25.70 22.57
CA GLY A 142 14.07 25.93 21.75
C GLY A 142 14.46 24.84 20.75
N ASP A 143 13.92 24.98 19.55
CA ASP A 143 14.62 24.90 18.26
C ASP A 143 15.82 23.94 18.14
N ARG A 144 15.57 22.75 17.61
CA ARG A 144 16.59 22.00 16.89
C ARG A 144 16.12 21.76 15.46
N LYS A 145 16.77 22.52 14.58
CA LYS A 145 16.87 22.37 13.12
C LYS A 145 16.49 20.98 12.63
N ARG A 146 15.54 20.98 11.70
CA ARG A 146 15.11 19.90 10.80
C ARG A 146 16.31 19.17 10.18
N VAL A 147 16.83 18.18 10.90
CA VAL A 147 17.60 17.09 10.30
C VAL A 147 16.58 16.18 9.63
N LYS A 148 16.72 15.99 8.32
CA LYS A 148 15.92 15.03 7.54
C LYS A 148 15.94 13.68 8.24
N SER A 149 14.82 13.33 8.88
CA SER A 149 14.57 11.97 9.31
C SER A 149 14.36 11.11 8.06
N PRO A 150 15.00 9.93 7.95
CA PRO A 150 14.78 9.01 6.85
C PRO A 150 13.30 8.65 6.75
N LEU A 151 12.81 8.71 5.53
CA LEU A 151 11.47 8.34 5.11
C LEU A 151 11.02 7.05 5.80
N LYS A 152 9.96 7.13 6.62
CA LYS A 152 9.20 5.97 7.09
C LYS A 152 8.77 5.19 5.85
N THR A 153 9.31 3.98 5.74
CA THR A 153 8.97 2.96 4.75
C THR A 153 7.45 2.76 4.74
N GLU A 154 6.79 3.36 3.75
CA GLU A 154 5.52 2.86 3.23
C GLU A 154 5.76 1.38 2.94
N ILE A 155 5.19 0.48 3.73
CA ILE A 155 5.13 -0.95 3.39
C ILE A 155 4.39 -1.03 2.06
N PRO A 156 5.06 -1.37 0.94
CA PRO A 156 4.36 -1.69 -0.28
C PRO A 156 3.67 -3.04 -0.02
N LYS A 157 2.36 -3.14 -0.22
CA LYS A 157 1.62 -4.43 -0.27
C LYS A 157 1.95 -5.23 -1.54
N THR A 158 3.18 -5.17 -1.98
CA THR A 158 3.76 -5.94 -3.06
C THR A 158 5.19 -6.11 -2.63
N PHE A 159 5.54 -7.31 -2.18
CA PHE A 159 6.91 -7.78 -2.33
C PHE A 159 7.40 -7.37 -3.72
N PRO A 160 8.63 -6.86 -3.89
CA PRO A 160 9.18 -6.69 -5.22
C PRO A 160 8.96 -8.00 -5.97
N PRO A 161 8.60 -7.98 -7.27
CA PRO A 161 8.62 -9.20 -8.07
C PRO A 161 9.98 -9.83 -7.80
N VAL A 162 9.98 -11.06 -7.28
CA VAL A 162 11.22 -11.81 -7.06
C VAL A 162 12.06 -11.59 -8.31
N VAL A 163 13.22 -10.94 -8.15
CA VAL A 163 14.19 -10.75 -9.23
C VAL A 163 14.59 -12.17 -9.60
N LYS A 164 13.99 -12.69 -10.67
CA LYS A 164 14.33 -13.99 -11.23
C LYS A 164 15.64 -13.79 -11.96
N PHE A 165 16.75 -14.25 -11.37
CA PHE A 165 18.02 -14.23 -12.07
C PHE A 165 17.92 -15.25 -13.22
N LEU A 166 18.40 -14.88 -14.41
CA LEU A 166 18.40 -15.76 -15.58
C LEU A 166 19.27 -16.98 -15.26
N GLY A 167 18.65 -18.16 -15.17
CA GLY A 167 19.33 -19.41 -14.81
C GLY A 167 19.10 -19.90 -13.38
N GLU A 168 18.31 -19.19 -12.56
CA GLU A 168 17.92 -19.72 -11.25
C GLU A 168 17.15 -21.04 -11.39
N PRO A 169 17.61 -22.13 -10.73
CA PRO A 169 16.87 -23.38 -10.73
C PRO A 169 15.50 -23.14 -10.12
N LYS A 170 14.47 -23.76 -10.70
CA LYS A 170 13.12 -23.73 -10.12
C LYS A 170 13.20 -24.30 -8.70
N LYS A 171 12.51 -23.67 -7.76
CA LYS A 171 12.45 -24.16 -6.38
C LYS A 171 12.00 -25.62 -6.39
N PRO A 172 12.70 -26.52 -5.67
CA PRO A 172 12.27 -27.90 -5.56
C PRO A 172 10.86 -27.94 -4.93
N PRO A 173 10.03 -28.92 -5.30
CA PRO A 173 8.71 -29.08 -4.70
C PRO A 173 8.85 -29.32 -3.19
N MET A 174 8.10 -28.56 -2.39
CA MET A 174 8.31 -28.50 -0.93
C MET A 174 7.88 -29.78 -0.19
N ASN A 175 7.01 -30.58 -0.79
CA ASN A 175 6.55 -31.87 -0.29
C ASN A 175 5.91 -32.65 -1.45
N GLY A 176 5.54 -33.92 -1.22
CA GLY A 176 4.95 -34.76 -2.27
C GLY A 176 3.64 -34.21 -2.84
N TYR A 177 2.85 -33.46 -2.06
CA TYR A 177 1.67 -32.77 -2.59
C TYR A 177 2.05 -31.71 -3.63
N HIS A 178 3.08 -30.90 -3.39
CA HIS A 178 3.54 -29.90 -4.37
C HIS A 178 4.09 -30.56 -5.64
N LYS A 179 4.76 -31.71 -5.51
CA LYS A 179 5.24 -32.49 -6.66
C LYS A 179 4.07 -33.05 -7.47
N PHE A 180 3.12 -33.72 -6.83
CA PHE A 180 1.89 -34.21 -7.44
C PHE A 180 1.10 -33.07 -8.12
N HIS A 181 0.99 -31.93 -7.44
CA HIS A 181 0.30 -30.77 -7.98
C HIS A 181 1.01 -30.22 -9.21
N GLN A 182 2.35 -30.18 -9.23
CA GLN A 182 3.11 -29.75 -10.40
C GLN A 182 2.91 -30.68 -11.59
N ASP A 183 2.90 -31.99 -11.38
CA ASP A 183 2.72 -32.98 -12.44
C ASP A 183 1.29 -32.97 -12.99
N SER A 184 0.28 -32.91 -12.11
CA SER A 184 -1.13 -32.78 -12.47
C SER A 184 -1.46 -31.42 -13.13
N TRP A 185 -0.70 -30.38 -12.79
CA TRP A 185 -0.79 -29.07 -13.43
C TRP A 185 -0.09 -29.04 -14.80
N SER A 186 0.82 -29.97 -15.05
CA SER A 186 1.50 -30.11 -16.35
C SER A 186 0.73 -31.02 -17.30
N SER A 187 -0.16 -31.90 -16.79
CA SER A 187 -1.03 -32.72 -17.63
C SER A 187 -2.10 -31.87 -18.33
N GLN A 188 -2.41 -32.19 -19.59
CA GLN A 188 -3.41 -31.44 -20.37
C GLN A 188 -4.86 -31.74 -19.93
N GLU A 189 -5.05 -32.73 -19.06
CA GLU A 189 -6.34 -33.33 -18.71
C GLU A 189 -7.35 -32.33 -18.12
N LEU A 190 -6.88 -31.33 -17.38
CA LEU A 190 -7.72 -30.34 -16.69
C LEU A 190 -7.69 -28.95 -17.35
N HIS A 191 -7.19 -28.83 -18.58
CA HIS A 191 -7.08 -27.54 -19.28
C HIS A 191 -8.43 -26.93 -19.67
N HIS A 192 -9.47 -27.76 -19.77
CA HIS A 192 -10.84 -27.33 -20.07
C HIS A 192 -11.52 -26.64 -18.87
N LEU A 193 -10.99 -26.79 -17.66
CA LEU A 193 -11.55 -26.21 -16.45
C LEU A 193 -10.96 -24.80 -16.16
N PRO A 194 -11.77 -23.87 -15.63
CA PRO A 194 -11.28 -22.61 -15.10
C PRO A 194 -10.17 -22.81 -14.05
N LEU A 195 -9.20 -21.89 -14.01
CA LEU A 195 -8.00 -21.97 -13.16
C LEU A 195 -8.30 -22.40 -11.71
N ARG A 196 -9.31 -21.79 -11.07
CA ARG A 196 -9.68 -22.09 -9.68
C ARG A 196 -10.27 -23.50 -9.53
N GLN A 197 -11.04 -23.97 -10.51
CA GLN A 197 -11.63 -25.30 -10.49
C GLN A 197 -10.57 -26.38 -10.74
N ARG A 198 -9.58 -26.10 -11.60
CA ARG A 198 -8.42 -26.98 -11.78
C ARG A 198 -7.65 -27.20 -10.49
N TRP A 199 -7.38 -26.13 -9.73
CA TRP A 199 -6.75 -26.22 -8.40
C TRP A 199 -7.54 -27.12 -7.45
N VAL A 200 -8.86 -26.93 -7.36
CA VAL A 200 -9.73 -27.71 -6.48
C VAL A 200 -9.76 -29.19 -6.90
N GLU A 201 -9.83 -29.48 -8.19
CA GLU A 201 -9.88 -30.85 -8.69
C GLU A 201 -8.56 -31.59 -8.43
N ILE A 202 -7.41 -30.94 -8.62
CA ILE A 202 -6.10 -31.51 -8.28
C ILE A 202 -6.00 -31.79 -6.78
N SER A 203 -6.47 -30.89 -5.92
CA SER A 203 -6.53 -31.16 -4.47
C SER A 203 -7.45 -32.35 -4.15
N ARG A 204 -8.59 -32.49 -4.84
CA ARG A 204 -9.51 -33.62 -4.67
C ARG A 204 -8.89 -34.93 -5.12
N GLN A 205 -8.16 -34.92 -6.24
CA GLN A 205 -7.43 -36.07 -6.75
C GLN A 205 -6.37 -36.51 -5.74
N TRP A 206 -5.57 -35.57 -5.19
CA TRP A 206 -4.56 -35.89 -4.16
C TRP A 206 -5.14 -36.60 -2.94
N GLN A 207 -6.34 -36.21 -2.48
CA GLN A 207 -7.00 -36.88 -1.36
C GLN A 207 -7.33 -38.35 -1.68
N ARG A 208 -7.64 -38.66 -2.94
CA ARG A 208 -7.97 -40.00 -3.45
C ARG A 208 -6.74 -40.86 -3.80
N VAL A 209 -5.56 -40.26 -3.91
CA VAL A 209 -4.31 -41.00 -4.16
C VAL A 209 -4.01 -41.94 -2.98
N SER A 210 -3.63 -43.19 -3.29
CA SER A 210 -3.27 -44.20 -2.28
C SER A 210 -2.00 -43.82 -1.52
N GLN A 211 -1.84 -44.37 -0.31
CA GLN A 211 -0.71 -44.04 0.57
C GLN A 211 0.66 -44.35 -0.07
N ASN A 212 0.78 -45.49 -0.76
CA ASN A 212 2.00 -45.88 -1.48
C ASN A 212 2.36 -44.85 -2.58
N MET A 213 1.38 -44.39 -3.36
CA MET A 213 1.62 -43.36 -4.38
C MET A 213 2.00 -42.01 -3.75
N LYS A 214 1.42 -41.64 -2.59
CA LYS A 214 1.81 -40.42 -1.86
C LYS A 214 3.26 -40.49 -1.37
N GLU A 215 3.72 -41.67 -0.93
CA GLU A 215 5.11 -41.90 -0.54
C GLU A 215 6.06 -41.76 -1.74
N GLN A 216 5.70 -42.29 -2.92
CA GLN A 216 6.48 -42.07 -4.14
C GLN A 216 6.62 -40.58 -4.49
N TYR A 217 5.55 -39.80 -4.35
CA TYR A 217 5.62 -38.35 -4.56
C TYR A 217 6.45 -37.62 -3.51
N ASN A 218 6.47 -38.10 -2.26
CA ASN A 218 7.35 -37.55 -1.23
C ASN A 218 8.83 -37.81 -1.55
N ILE A 219 9.18 -39.02 -2.01
CA ILE A 219 10.54 -39.36 -2.44
C ILE A 219 10.97 -38.49 -3.63
N GLN A 220 10.05 -38.18 -4.55
CA GLN A 220 10.33 -37.27 -5.68
C GLN A 220 10.42 -35.79 -5.29
N ALA A 221 10.06 -35.43 -4.06
CA ALA A 221 10.11 -34.06 -3.55
C ALA A 221 11.31 -33.77 -2.65
N GLU A 222 11.97 -34.81 -2.14
CA GLU A 222 13.28 -34.74 -1.47
C GLU A 222 14.43 -34.56 -2.48
#